data_AF-A0A1S3H6R7-F1
#
_entry.id   AF-A0A1S3H6R7-F1
#
_cell.length_a   1.000
_cell.length_b   1.000
_cell.length_c   1.000
_cell.angle_alpha   90.00
_cell.angle_beta   90.00
_cell.angle_gamma   90.00
#
_symmetry.space_group_name_H-M   'P 1'
#
loop_
_entity.id
_entity.type
_entity.pdbx_description
1 polymer ?
#
loop_
_entity_poly.entity_id
_entity_poly.type
_entity_poly.pdbx_seq_one_letter_code
_entity_poly.pdbx_strand_id
1 'polypeptide(L)'
;MESRTASCTNGDFTVESLLDNNRLLNLPLGGRVDKVYTIGCFDLLHEGHVFLLSTCKALGKQVIAGVHDSRSCYKMKNKVPIETIEQRMLKVKQHADMVFCITSLNAANFFTCIVHLEKGETALFVRGDDAPNFPYRHIVENIMPVVLLPKIPGISSTILRTELFSKIRRDDEGYVSDTALSSTKKSVSTRKRVRKGRH
;
A
#
# COMPACT_ATOMS: atom_id res chain seq x y z
N MET A 1 -19.67 -22.89 16.59
CA MET A 1 -18.39 -22.43 16.03
C MET A 1 -18.45 -20.91 15.96
N GLU A 2 -18.00 -20.27 17.02
CA GLU A 2 -18.06 -18.81 17.18
C GLU A 2 -17.05 -18.15 16.24
N SER A 3 -17.56 -17.23 15.42
CA SER A 3 -16.77 -16.33 14.58
C SER A 3 -15.98 -15.38 15.48
N ARG A 4 -14.66 -15.57 15.55
CA ARG A 4 -13.74 -14.60 16.15
C ARG A 4 -13.67 -13.35 15.27
N THR A 5 -14.61 -12.44 15.44
CA THR A 5 -14.42 -11.03 15.10
C THR A 5 -13.33 -10.49 16.03
N ALA A 6 -12.10 -10.42 15.52
CA ALA A 6 -11.03 -9.72 16.21
C ALA A 6 -11.38 -8.22 16.21
N SER A 7 -12.09 -7.80 17.26
CA SER A 7 -12.24 -6.42 17.66
C SER A 7 -10.85 -5.91 18.08
N CYS A 8 -10.08 -5.40 17.11
CA CYS A 8 -8.91 -4.59 17.42
C CYS A 8 -9.39 -3.20 17.84
N THR A 9 -9.75 -3.07 19.12
CA THR A 9 -9.93 -1.77 19.78
C THR A 9 -8.57 -1.10 19.94
N ASN A 10 -8.08 -0.42 18.91
CA ASN A 10 -7.01 0.56 19.03
C ASN A 10 -7.64 1.90 19.41
N GLY A 11 -7.77 2.15 20.72
CA GLY A 11 -8.45 3.33 21.29
C GLY A 11 -7.89 4.70 20.89
N ASP A 12 -6.76 4.77 20.17
CA ASP A 12 -6.05 6.05 19.91
C ASP A 12 -6.06 6.50 18.44
N PHE A 13 -6.63 5.72 17.51
CA PHE A 13 -6.64 6.05 16.08
C PHE A 13 -8.03 5.88 15.47
N THR A 14 -9.07 6.37 16.14
CA THR A 14 -10.41 6.48 15.52
C THR A 14 -10.49 7.73 14.66
N VAL A 15 -11.34 7.71 13.63
CA VAL A 15 -11.57 8.87 12.77
C VAL A 15 -12.08 10.05 13.61
N GLU A 16 -12.96 9.73 14.56
CA GLU A 16 -13.52 10.65 15.57
C GLU A 16 -12.41 11.30 16.39
N SER A 17 -11.45 10.54 16.92
CA SER A 17 -10.32 11.11 17.70
C SER A 17 -9.45 12.07 16.89
N LEU A 18 -9.30 11.86 15.58
CA LEU A 18 -8.51 12.74 14.72
C LEU A 18 -9.26 14.03 14.37
N LEU A 19 -10.59 13.97 14.29
CA LEU A 19 -11.47 15.12 14.09
C LEU A 19 -11.58 15.96 15.37
N ASP A 20 -11.77 15.31 16.52
CA ASP A 20 -12.02 15.95 17.82
C ASP A 20 -10.78 16.69 18.36
N ASN A 21 -9.57 16.19 18.07
CA ASN A 21 -8.33 16.77 18.58
C ASN A 21 -7.84 18.02 17.82
N ASN A 22 -8.64 18.57 16.88
CA ASN A 22 -8.27 19.71 16.00
C ASN A 22 -6.92 19.54 15.26
N ARG A 23 -6.37 18.32 15.23
CA ARG A 23 -5.09 18.02 14.57
C ARG A 23 -5.22 18.04 13.04
N LEU A 24 -6.45 17.91 12.54
CA LEU A 24 -6.75 17.76 11.12
C LEU A 24 -7.76 18.79 10.58
N LEU A 25 -7.63 20.10 10.90
CA LEU A 25 -8.03 21.29 10.08
C LEU A 25 -8.94 22.34 10.77
N ASN A 26 -8.74 23.60 10.35
CA ASN A 26 -9.77 24.66 10.30
C ASN A 26 -10.81 24.31 9.20
N LEU A 27 -11.68 23.33 9.44
CA LEU A 27 -12.76 22.98 8.49
C LEU A 27 -13.78 24.13 8.39
N PRO A 28 -14.43 24.32 7.23
CA PRO A 28 -15.54 25.28 7.10
C PRO A 28 -16.62 24.99 8.16
N LEU A 29 -17.32 26.03 8.65
CA LEU A 29 -18.46 25.86 9.57
C LEU A 29 -19.47 24.88 8.94
N GLY A 30 -19.52 23.64 9.46
CA GLY A 30 -20.24 22.52 8.86
C GLY A 30 -19.45 21.21 8.77
N GLY A 31 -18.14 21.22 9.05
CA GLY A 31 -17.36 20.02 9.42
C GLY A 31 -16.92 19.09 8.27
N ARG A 32 -17.36 19.31 7.03
CA ARG A 32 -16.91 18.54 5.84
C ARG A 32 -16.59 19.45 4.67
N VAL A 33 -15.50 19.18 3.96
CA VAL A 33 -15.19 19.83 2.67
C VAL A 33 -16.06 19.26 1.55
N ASP A 34 -16.11 19.91 0.39
CA ASP A 34 -16.91 19.42 -0.73
C ASP A 34 -16.30 18.16 -1.36
N LYS A 35 -14.98 18.17 -1.58
CA LYS A 35 -14.26 17.07 -2.26
C LYS A 35 -13.00 16.64 -1.52
N VAL A 36 -12.87 15.35 -1.23
CA VAL A 36 -11.65 14.75 -0.70
C VAL A 36 -10.98 13.91 -1.79
N TYR A 37 -9.71 14.19 -2.04
CA TYR A 37 -8.88 13.43 -2.96
C TYR A 37 -7.94 12.52 -2.18
N THR A 38 -7.74 11.30 -2.66
CA THR A 38 -6.72 10.38 -2.15
C THR A 38 -6.13 9.55 -3.28
N ILE A 39 -4.91 9.08 -3.14
CA ILE A 39 -4.26 8.22 -4.14
C ILE A 39 -3.48 7.10 -3.48
N GLY A 40 -3.36 5.97 -4.19
CA GLY A 40 -2.66 4.82 -3.65
C GLY A 40 -2.54 3.66 -4.62
N CYS A 41 -1.74 2.67 -4.20
CA CYS A 41 -1.70 1.38 -4.87
C CYS A 41 -2.97 0.56 -4.53
N PHE A 42 -3.40 0.58 -3.26
CA PHE A 42 -4.56 -0.16 -2.76
C PHE A 42 -4.51 -1.68 -3.05
N ASP A 43 -3.31 -2.25 -3.12
CA ASP A 43 -3.10 -3.70 -3.27
C ASP A 43 -3.41 -4.43 -1.98
N LEU A 44 -4.13 -5.55 -2.10
CA LEU A 44 -4.65 -6.33 -0.98
C LEU A 44 -5.38 -5.41 0.01
N LEU A 45 -6.51 -4.82 -0.42
CA LEU A 45 -7.26 -3.85 0.38
C LEU A 45 -7.45 -4.36 1.82
N HIS A 46 -6.83 -3.68 2.77
CA HIS A 46 -6.69 -4.08 4.18
C HIS A 46 -7.09 -2.93 5.10
N GLU A 47 -7.08 -3.16 6.41
CA GLU A 47 -7.61 -2.25 7.43
C GLU A 47 -6.99 -0.86 7.34
N GLY A 48 -5.67 -0.77 7.11
CA GLY A 48 -5.01 0.53 6.88
C GLY A 48 -5.56 1.33 5.69
N HIS A 49 -5.90 0.67 4.58
CA HIS A 49 -6.55 1.33 3.44
C HIS A 49 -8.01 1.69 3.75
N VAL A 50 -8.73 0.79 4.43
CA VAL A 50 -10.12 1.03 4.84
C VAL A 50 -10.20 2.23 5.77
N PHE A 51 -9.29 2.35 6.74
CA PHE A 51 -9.18 3.49 7.65
C PHE A 51 -8.90 4.80 6.90
N LEU A 52 -7.97 4.80 5.95
CA LEU A 52 -7.72 5.96 5.10
C LEU A 52 -9.00 6.38 4.36
N LEU A 53 -9.67 5.43 3.69
CA LEU A 53 -10.85 5.72 2.89
C LEU A 53 -12.07 6.12 3.75
N SER A 54 -12.25 5.55 4.94
CA SER A 54 -13.29 5.95 5.89
C SER A 54 -13.04 7.34 6.44
N THR A 55 -11.78 7.69 6.70
CA THR A 55 -11.39 9.05 7.12
C THR A 55 -11.70 10.06 6.01
N CYS A 56 -11.41 9.72 4.74
CA CYS A 56 -11.80 10.56 3.60
C CYS A 56 -13.31 10.80 3.55
N LYS A 57 -14.12 9.76 3.75
CA LYS A 57 -15.60 9.86 3.78
C LYS A 57 -16.10 10.76 4.90
N ALA A 58 -15.46 10.69 6.07
CA ALA A 58 -15.82 11.53 7.21
C ALA A 58 -15.46 13.01 6.96
N LEU A 59 -14.36 13.28 6.26
CA LEU A 59 -13.85 14.64 6.02
C LEU A 59 -14.51 15.38 4.86
N GLY A 60 -15.10 14.68 3.88
CA GLY A 60 -15.62 15.33 2.66
C GLY A 60 -16.92 14.76 2.16
N LYS A 61 -17.73 15.57 1.47
CA LYS A 61 -19.02 15.18 0.88
C LYS A 61 -18.84 14.18 -0.26
N GLN A 62 -17.78 14.31 -1.05
CA GLN A 62 -17.40 13.38 -2.11
C GLN A 62 -15.96 12.90 -1.92
N VAL A 63 -15.71 11.60 -2.15
CA VAL A 63 -14.39 10.99 -2.14
C VAL A 63 -13.98 10.59 -3.55
N ILE A 64 -12.85 11.14 -4.00
CA ILE A 64 -12.23 10.88 -5.29
C ILE A 64 -10.91 10.15 -5.07
N ALA A 65 -10.83 8.90 -5.54
CA ALA A 65 -9.66 8.05 -5.33
C ALA A 65 -8.91 7.75 -6.64
N GLY A 66 -7.61 7.99 -6.65
CA GLY A 66 -6.72 7.60 -7.74
C GLY A 66 -5.97 6.29 -7.42
N VAL A 67 -6.06 5.31 -8.30
CA VAL A 67 -5.46 3.99 -8.14
C VAL A 67 -4.32 3.82 -9.15
N HIS A 68 -3.10 3.64 -8.68
CA HIS A 68 -1.94 3.44 -9.56
C HIS A 68 -2.00 2.11 -10.31
N ASP A 69 -1.67 2.13 -11.61
CA ASP A 69 -1.51 0.90 -12.40
C ASP A 69 -0.28 0.09 -11.96
N SER A 70 -0.21 -1.16 -12.40
CA SER A 70 0.86 -2.08 -11.98
C SER A 70 2.26 -1.58 -12.40
N ARG A 71 2.36 -0.92 -13.57
CA ARG A 71 3.62 -0.36 -14.07
C ARG A 71 4.12 0.78 -13.18
N SER A 72 3.24 1.69 -12.79
CA SER A 72 3.58 2.80 -11.89
C SER A 72 3.95 2.30 -10.51
N CYS A 73 3.20 1.35 -9.96
CA CYS A 73 3.52 0.71 -8.68
C CYS A 73 4.91 0.07 -8.68
N TYR A 74 5.25 -0.67 -9.74
CA TYR A 74 6.57 -1.27 -9.88
C TYR A 74 7.67 -0.22 -9.89
N LYS A 75 7.53 0.83 -10.70
CA LYS A 75 8.54 1.88 -10.80
C LYS A 75 8.70 2.70 -9.51
N MET A 76 7.63 2.88 -8.72
CA MET A 76 7.68 3.62 -7.45
C MET A 76 8.20 2.79 -6.28
N LYS A 77 7.80 1.51 -6.17
CA LYS A 77 8.02 0.69 -4.97
C LYS A 77 8.81 -0.59 -5.22
N ASN A 78 9.27 -0.81 -6.47
CA ASN A 78 9.88 -2.05 -6.94
C ASN A 78 9.04 -3.30 -6.63
N LYS A 79 7.70 -3.14 -6.67
CA LYS A 79 6.73 -4.19 -6.34
C LYS A 79 5.55 -4.11 -7.32
N VAL A 80 5.29 -5.22 -8.00
CA VAL A 80 4.06 -5.39 -8.80
C VAL A 80 2.93 -5.77 -7.84
N PRO A 81 1.77 -5.08 -7.88
CA PRO A 81 0.59 -5.47 -7.11
C PRO A 81 0.21 -6.93 -7.34
N ILE A 82 -0.31 -7.62 -6.33
CA ILE A 82 -0.86 -8.97 -6.51
C ILE A 82 -2.19 -8.88 -7.27
N GLU A 83 -3.01 -7.90 -6.92
CA GLU A 83 -4.32 -7.70 -7.54
C GLU A 83 -4.22 -6.86 -8.82
N THR A 84 -5.04 -7.20 -9.81
CA THR A 84 -5.12 -6.41 -11.05
C THR A 84 -5.62 -5.00 -10.76
N ILE A 85 -5.41 -4.07 -11.70
CA ILE A 85 -5.89 -2.70 -11.55
C ILE A 85 -7.42 -2.65 -11.42
N GLU A 86 -8.13 -3.49 -12.17
CA GLU A 86 -9.59 -3.59 -12.13
C GLU A 86 -10.09 -4.08 -10.77
N GLN A 87 -9.45 -5.12 -10.21
CA GLN A 87 -9.79 -5.64 -8.89
C GLN A 87 -9.60 -4.58 -7.80
N ARG A 88 -8.47 -3.87 -7.83
CA ARG A 88 -8.17 -2.81 -6.85
C ARG A 88 -9.14 -1.63 -6.99
N MET A 89 -9.41 -1.19 -8.21
CA MET A 89 -10.39 -0.13 -8.46
C MET A 89 -11.79 -0.51 -7.99
N LEU A 90 -12.25 -1.74 -8.24
CA LEU A 90 -13.56 -2.21 -7.80
C LEU A 90 -13.68 -2.23 -6.27
N LYS A 91 -12.63 -2.67 -5.57
CA LYS A 91 -12.58 -2.65 -4.10
C LYS A 91 -12.58 -1.21 -3.55
N VAL A 92 -11.76 -0.33 -4.11
CA VAL A 92 -11.73 1.10 -3.71
C VAL A 92 -13.07 1.78 -3.98
N LYS A 93 -13.77 1.42 -5.07
CA LYS A 93 -15.06 2.00 -5.46
C LYS A 93 -16.16 1.78 -4.40
N GLN A 94 -16.05 0.74 -3.57
CA GLN A 94 -16.97 0.54 -2.44
C GLN A 94 -16.83 1.63 -1.36
N HIS A 95 -15.69 2.33 -1.35
CA HIS A 95 -15.36 3.37 -0.37
C HIS A 95 -15.16 4.76 -0.99
N ALA A 96 -15.39 4.94 -2.30
CA ALA A 96 -15.19 6.20 -3.00
C ALA A 96 -16.31 6.50 -4.02
N ASP A 97 -16.68 7.77 -4.13
CA ASP A 97 -17.69 8.25 -5.08
C ASP A 97 -17.15 8.24 -6.51
N MET A 98 -15.85 8.48 -6.69
CA MET A 98 -15.18 8.38 -7.99
C MET A 98 -13.84 7.66 -7.87
N VAL A 99 -13.51 6.84 -8.86
CA VAL A 99 -12.25 6.10 -8.91
C VAL A 99 -11.62 6.23 -10.28
N PHE A 100 -10.34 6.60 -10.33
CA PHE A 100 -9.58 6.82 -11.55
C PHE A 100 -8.31 5.98 -11.57
N CYS A 101 -7.87 5.55 -12.75
CA CYS A 101 -6.58 4.89 -12.92
C CYS A 101 -5.47 5.92 -13.13
N ILE A 102 -4.36 5.79 -12.39
CA ILE A 102 -3.16 6.61 -12.55
C ILE A 102 -2.09 5.77 -13.23
N THR A 103 -1.85 6.05 -14.51
CA THR A 103 -0.87 5.35 -15.36
C THR A 103 0.50 6.05 -15.41
N SER A 104 0.64 7.18 -14.71
CA SER A 104 1.85 8.00 -14.67
C SER A 104 2.60 7.84 -13.35
N LEU A 105 3.93 7.96 -13.42
CA LEU A 105 4.80 8.11 -12.25
C LEU A 105 4.64 9.46 -11.58
N ASN A 106 4.25 10.46 -12.37
CA ASN A 106 4.00 11.78 -11.86
C ASN A 106 2.49 11.93 -11.63
N ALA A 107 2.07 11.72 -10.39
CA ALA A 107 0.69 11.98 -9.98
C ALA A 107 0.32 13.47 -10.04
N ALA A 108 1.25 14.40 -10.28
CA ALA A 108 0.92 15.79 -10.54
C ALA A 108 -0.08 15.93 -11.70
N ASN A 109 0.13 15.18 -12.79
CA ASN A 109 -0.78 15.19 -13.93
C ASN A 109 -2.19 14.74 -13.54
N PHE A 110 -2.29 13.80 -12.59
CA PHE A 110 -3.59 13.40 -12.06
C PHE A 110 -4.28 14.57 -11.37
N PHE A 111 -3.60 15.30 -10.48
CA PHE A 111 -4.21 16.46 -9.80
C PHE A 111 -4.59 17.58 -10.77
N THR A 112 -3.74 17.90 -11.74
CA THR A 112 -4.06 18.95 -12.73
C THR A 112 -5.22 18.59 -13.64
N CYS A 113 -5.47 17.30 -13.89
CA CYS A 113 -6.52 16.84 -14.82
C CYS A 113 -7.82 16.44 -14.13
N ILE A 114 -7.79 16.04 -12.86
CA ILE A 114 -8.95 15.49 -12.15
C ILE A 114 -9.52 16.46 -11.13
N VAL A 115 -8.69 17.38 -10.61
CA VAL A 115 -9.19 18.38 -9.66
C VAL A 115 -9.96 19.44 -10.41
N HIS A 116 -11.27 19.40 -10.25
CA HIS A 116 -12.20 20.40 -10.75
C HIS A 116 -13.02 20.93 -9.58
N LEU A 117 -12.84 22.22 -9.28
CA LEU A 117 -13.54 22.93 -8.22
C LEU A 117 -14.33 24.09 -8.83
N GLU A 118 -15.63 24.13 -8.55
CA GLU A 118 -16.47 25.28 -8.84
C GLU A 118 -16.18 26.43 -7.86
N LYS A 119 -16.65 27.63 -8.18
CA LYS A 119 -16.38 28.82 -7.37
C LYS A 119 -16.97 28.63 -5.97
N GLY A 120 -16.10 28.59 -4.95
CA GLY A 120 -16.47 28.44 -3.55
C GLY A 120 -16.46 26.99 -3.05
N GLU A 121 -16.19 26.00 -3.92
CA GLU A 121 -15.97 24.63 -3.46
C GLU A 121 -14.64 24.49 -2.73
N THR A 122 -14.69 23.70 -1.66
CA THR A 122 -13.54 23.37 -0.83
C THR A 122 -13.05 21.96 -1.13
N ALA A 123 -11.73 21.78 -1.08
CA ALA A 123 -11.10 20.49 -1.32
C ALA A 123 -10.07 20.14 -0.26
N LEU A 124 -9.79 18.86 -0.11
CA LEU A 124 -8.76 18.33 0.77
C LEU A 124 -8.07 17.14 0.12
N PHE A 125 -6.74 17.06 0.24
CA PHE A 125 -6.01 15.86 -0.12
C PHE A 125 -5.61 15.07 1.13
N VAL A 126 -5.96 13.79 1.18
CA VAL A 126 -5.69 12.90 2.31
C VAL A 126 -4.83 11.72 1.85
N ARG A 127 -3.76 11.44 2.57
CA ARG A 127 -2.88 10.30 2.33
C ARG A 127 -2.27 9.77 3.63
N GLY A 128 -1.66 8.60 3.58
CA GLY A 128 -0.80 8.13 4.66
C GLY A 128 0.47 8.97 4.81
N ASP A 129 1.03 8.98 6.02
CA ASP A 129 2.30 9.60 6.38
C ASP A 129 3.54 8.76 6.00
N ASP A 130 3.34 7.68 5.23
CA ASP A 130 4.39 6.75 4.79
C ASP A 130 5.48 7.41 3.92
N ALA A 131 5.14 8.51 3.24
CA ALA A 131 6.06 9.35 2.50
C ALA A 131 5.57 10.81 2.53
N PRO A 132 5.87 11.57 3.60
CA PRO A 132 5.35 12.92 3.78
C PRO A 132 5.90 13.91 2.74
N ASN A 133 7.09 13.65 2.20
CA ASN A 133 7.79 14.51 1.21
C ASN A 133 7.65 13.96 -0.21
N PHE A 134 6.42 13.68 -0.62
CA PHE A 134 6.17 13.13 -1.95
C PHE A 134 6.44 14.16 -3.07
N PRO A 135 6.92 13.74 -4.26
CA PRO A 135 7.49 14.65 -5.27
C PRO A 135 6.57 15.78 -5.74
N TYR A 136 5.25 15.56 -5.75
CA TYR A 136 4.23 16.51 -6.22
C TYR A 136 3.51 17.24 -5.07
N ARG A 137 4.04 17.21 -3.85
CA ARG A 137 3.41 17.82 -2.67
C ARG A 137 3.12 19.31 -2.85
N HIS A 138 4.13 20.06 -3.28
CA HIS A 138 4.01 21.49 -3.55
C HIS A 138 2.88 21.83 -4.54
N ILE A 139 2.66 20.99 -5.55
CA ILE A 139 1.59 21.17 -6.53
C ILE A 139 0.23 20.99 -5.87
N VAL A 140 0.09 19.95 -5.05
CA VAL A 140 -1.17 19.68 -4.32
C VAL A 140 -1.45 20.78 -3.31
N GLU A 141 -0.45 21.21 -2.53
CA GLU A 141 -0.59 22.27 -1.52
C GLU A 141 -0.97 23.63 -2.14
N ASN A 142 -0.58 23.89 -3.39
CA ASN A 142 -1.02 25.08 -4.13
C ASN A 142 -2.49 25.02 -4.56
N ILE A 143 -3.09 23.82 -4.58
CA ILE A 143 -4.48 23.61 -5.01
C ILE A 143 -5.41 23.44 -3.81
N MET A 144 -4.96 22.70 -2.79
CA MET A 144 -5.76 22.34 -1.62
C MET A 144 -4.87 21.96 -0.41
N PRO A 145 -5.38 22.05 0.83
CA PRO A 145 -4.68 21.55 2.00
C PRO A 145 -4.37 20.05 1.90
N VAL A 146 -3.29 19.63 2.58
CA VAL A 146 -2.87 18.22 2.67
C VAL A 146 -2.96 17.74 4.10
N VAL A 147 -3.63 16.61 4.29
CA VAL A 147 -3.72 15.88 5.56
C VAL A 147 -2.97 14.55 5.44
N LEU A 148 -2.07 14.32 6.39
CA LEU A 148 -1.32 13.07 6.52
C LEU A 148 -1.89 12.26 7.67
N LEU A 149 -2.31 11.04 7.40
CA LEU A 149 -2.81 10.11 8.40
C LEU A 149 -1.70 9.19 8.89
N PRO A 150 -1.62 8.95 10.21
CA PRO A 150 -0.66 8.02 10.77
C PRO A 150 -0.90 6.60 10.25
N LYS A 151 0.18 5.89 9.95
CA LYS A 151 0.10 4.49 9.60
C LYS A 151 -0.37 3.65 10.79
N ILE A 152 -1.32 2.74 10.54
CA ILE A 152 -1.72 1.72 11.53
C ILE A 152 -0.58 0.72 11.73
N PRO A 153 -0.02 0.58 12.95
CA PRO A 153 1.05 -0.37 13.23
C PRO A 153 0.63 -1.82 12.94
N GLY A 154 1.57 -2.63 12.46
CA GLY A 154 1.35 -4.06 12.21
C GLY A 154 0.53 -4.41 10.97
N ILE A 155 -0.02 -3.43 10.24
CA ILE A 155 -0.84 -3.68 9.04
C ILE A 155 -0.18 -3.07 7.80
N SER A 156 0.09 -3.90 6.79
CA SER A 156 0.51 -3.44 5.46
C SER A 156 0.39 -4.55 4.41
N SER A 157 0.26 -4.17 3.14
CA SER A 157 0.33 -5.11 2.02
C SER A 157 1.63 -5.93 1.97
N THR A 158 2.74 -5.42 2.52
CA THR A 158 4.00 -6.20 2.59
C THR A 158 3.88 -7.35 3.60
N ILE A 159 3.25 -7.13 4.74
CA ILE A 159 3.01 -8.18 5.75
C ILE A 159 2.06 -9.23 5.19
N LEU A 160 0.93 -8.81 4.63
CA LEU A 160 -0.05 -9.70 4.02
C LEU A 160 0.55 -10.53 2.88
N ARG A 161 1.42 -9.92 2.07
CA ARG A 161 2.14 -10.61 0.98
C ARG A 161 3.08 -11.68 1.53
N THR A 162 3.85 -11.37 2.57
CA THR A 162 4.71 -12.37 3.24
C THR A 162 3.89 -13.53 3.80
N GLU A 163 2.75 -13.24 4.45
CA GLU A 163 1.85 -14.27 4.96
C GLU A 163 1.26 -15.13 3.84
N LEU A 164 0.81 -14.52 2.75
CA LEU A 164 0.31 -15.25 1.58
C LEU A 164 1.38 -16.18 1.00
N PHE A 165 2.61 -15.70 0.82
CA PHE A 165 3.71 -16.54 0.32
C PHE A 165 4.11 -17.65 1.29
N SER A 166 4.06 -17.42 2.60
CA SER A 166 4.38 -18.44 3.60
C SER A 166 3.40 -19.62 3.59
N LYS A 167 2.17 -19.40 3.11
CA LYS A 167 1.12 -20.43 2.99
C LYS A 167 1.22 -21.23 1.70
N ILE A 168 1.98 -20.75 0.71
CA ILE A 168 2.26 -21.51 -0.51
C ILE A 168 3.23 -22.63 -0.12
N ARG A 169 2.78 -23.89 -0.20
CA ARG A 169 3.66 -25.05 -0.01
C ARG A 169 4.81 -24.92 -1.02
N ARG A 170 6.05 -25.06 -0.56
CA ARG A 170 7.20 -25.14 -1.45
C ARG A 170 7.16 -26.51 -2.12
N ASP A 171 7.09 -26.53 -3.45
CA ASP A 171 7.17 -27.77 -4.24
C ASP A 171 8.52 -28.50 -4.00
N ASP A 172 9.53 -27.76 -3.53
CA ASP A 172 10.90 -28.23 -3.33
C ASP A 172 11.10 -29.06 -2.04
N GLU A 173 10.13 -29.14 -1.12
CA GLU A 173 10.33 -29.93 0.11
C GLU A 173 10.48 -31.43 -0.17
N GLY A 174 10.03 -31.91 -1.33
CA GLY A 174 10.31 -33.27 -1.83
C GLY A 174 11.59 -33.40 -2.65
N TYR A 175 12.24 -32.32 -3.07
CA TYR A 175 13.44 -32.35 -3.93
C TYR A 175 14.74 -32.23 -3.12
N VAL A 176 14.69 -31.59 -1.96
CA VAL A 176 15.86 -31.38 -1.07
C VAL A 176 16.18 -32.62 -0.22
N SER A 177 15.27 -33.60 -0.11
CA SER A 177 15.52 -34.84 0.65
C SER A 177 16.29 -35.92 -0.10
N ASP A 178 16.34 -35.90 -1.44
CA ASP A 178 16.90 -37.02 -2.22
C ASP A 178 18.33 -36.78 -2.76
N THR A 179 18.86 -35.56 -2.70
CA THR A 179 20.20 -35.25 -3.24
C THR A 179 21.27 -34.95 -2.19
N ALA A 180 20.92 -34.81 -0.90
CA ALA A 180 21.87 -34.46 0.16
C ALA A 180 22.43 -35.65 0.97
N LEU A 181 22.03 -36.90 0.68
CA LEU A 181 22.44 -38.09 1.47
C LEU A 181 23.19 -39.19 0.71
N SER A 182 23.46 -39.06 -0.59
CA SER A 182 24.16 -40.12 -1.35
C SER A 182 25.63 -39.84 -1.71
N SER A 183 26.19 -38.65 -1.43
CA SER A 183 27.54 -38.29 -1.88
C SER A 183 28.65 -38.24 -0.81
N THR A 184 28.37 -38.50 0.47
CA THR A 184 29.40 -38.44 1.54
C THR A 184 30.00 -39.78 1.97
N LYS A 185 29.80 -40.88 1.22
CA LYS A 185 30.47 -42.16 1.50
C LYS A 185 31.27 -42.68 0.30
N LYS A 186 32.36 -42.01 -0.07
CA LYS A 186 33.50 -42.66 -0.74
C LYS A 186 34.83 -42.16 -0.16
N SER A 187 35.25 -42.86 0.89
CA SER A 187 36.62 -43.34 1.11
C SER A 187 37.77 -42.41 0.68
N VAL A 188 38.30 -41.64 1.63
CA VAL A 188 39.69 -41.20 1.60
C VAL A 188 40.56 -42.41 1.93
N SER A 189 40.98 -43.14 0.90
CA SER A 189 42.01 -44.19 0.97
C SER A 189 43.30 -43.65 0.38
N THR A 190 44.28 -43.45 1.26
CA THR A 190 45.69 -43.16 1.00
C THR A 190 46.33 -43.98 -0.12
N ARG A 191 47.12 -43.34 -1.02
CA ARG A 191 48.46 -43.81 -1.44
C ARG A 191 49.26 -42.79 -2.30
N LYS A 192 50.26 -42.17 -1.65
CA LYS A 192 51.70 -42.03 -1.99
C LYS A 192 52.15 -41.99 -3.48
N ARG A 193 52.80 -40.86 -3.83
CA ARG A 193 54.02 -40.61 -4.67
C ARG A 193 54.19 -41.35 -6.02
N VAL A 194 54.61 -40.61 -7.07
CA VAL A 194 55.97 -40.64 -7.67
C VAL A 194 56.19 -39.43 -8.61
N ARG A 195 57.38 -38.81 -8.51
CA ARG A 195 57.97 -37.79 -9.41
C ARG A 195 58.59 -38.45 -10.66
N LYS A 196 58.56 -37.76 -11.81
CA LYS A 196 59.56 -37.69 -12.92
C LYS A 196 58.87 -36.89 -14.05
N GLY A 197 59.39 -35.86 -14.71
CA GLY A 197 60.76 -35.41 -14.93
C GLY A 197 61.19 -35.69 -16.38
N ARG A 198 61.33 -34.63 -17.20
CA ARG A 198 61.92 -34.53 -18.57
C ARG A 198 61.13 -35.18 -19.71
N HIS A 199 61.10 -34.62 -20.93
CA HIS A 199 62.07 -33.78 -21.64
C HIS A 199 61.47 -32.50 -22.23
#